data_AF-A0A932TGZ2-F1
#
_entry.id   AF-A0A932TGZ2-F1
#
_cell.length_a   1.000
_cell.length_b   1.000
_cell.length_c   1.000
_cell.angle_alpha   90.00
_cell.angle_beta   90.00
_cell.angle_gamma   90.00
#
_symmetry.space_group_name_H-M   'P 1'
#
loop_
_entity.id
_entity.type
_entity.pdbx_description
1 polymer ?
#
loop_
_entity_poly.entity_id
_entity_poly.type
_entity_poly.pdbx_seq_one_letter_code
_entity_poly.pdbx_strand_id
1 'polypeptide(L)'
;VRKLLLPYFKENLNPAIRSKLWDEYVELTVEARRLKEIVEEESSFAIEQIELAVQQIEKEIAQLDELIERTSLPRITARMAIGKKEELYITIQKQLSFLNTWATRLNALRKEVMKTGMRIRFKTKLFKQISHLGDLVFPKRKELIEKMSKEFEQDVETFISAHFQGEQIVGAPYYQIREEIKALQGMAKFFTLSSPIFHKTRQKLSECWDQIRVLEKEHKKESLEKKRVFTEERAVKVKEEQEKAKIFAEEEKERIRLQKESLEKVQEAIRSLQEEMGSLDSESVTRKLEVLKKEIEKLLISEWEKRQLFVQVRRLQNLYATKKEEATLNGAEGNSLENLQLVLQQKRERRQEMKETLDGYRKQLGGSSLDFQKSIHLREWMDME
;
A
#
# COMPACT_ATOMS: atom_id res chain seq x y z
N VAL A 1 -63.56 57.77 -21.75
CA VAL A 1 -63.81 57.57 -23.20
C VAL A 1 -65.21 58.02 -23.61
N ARG A 2 -66.31 57.37 -23.20
CA ARG A 2 -67.69 57.79 -23.60
C ARG A 2 -68.01 59.27 -23.35
N LYS A 3 -67.67 59.80 -22.16
CA LYS A 3 -67.87 61.22 -21.82
C LYS A 3 -67.07 62.21 -22.69
N LEU A 4 -65.98 61.74 -23.32
CA LEU A 4 -65.10 62.57 -24.15
C LEU A 4 -65.48 62.51 -25.63
N LEU A 5 -66.03 61.39 -26.12
CA LEU A 5 -66.35 61.19 -27.54
C LEU A 5 -67.77 61.65 -27.91
N LEU A 6 -68.75 61.47 -27.01
CA LEU A 6 -70.15 61.82 -27.25
C LEU A 6 -70.41 63.30 -27.58
N PRO A 7 -69.64 64.29 -27.07
CA PRO A 7 -69.77 65.69 -27.49
C PRO A 7 -69.46 65.92 -28.97
N TYR A 8 -68.46 65.25 -29.55
CA TYR A 8 -68.05 65.43 -30.96
C TYR A 8 -69.09 64.93 -31.96
N PHE A 9 -69.91 63.94 -31.59
CA PHE A 9 -71.01 63.47 -32.43
C PHE A 9 -72.18 64.48 -32.53
N LYS A 10 -72.23 65.48 -31.64
CA LYS A 10 -73.24 66.55 -31.64
C LYS A 10 -72.85 67.74 -32.53
N GLU A 11 -71.62 67.78 -33.04
CA GLU A 11 -71.16 68.83 -33.96
C GLU A 11 -71.79 68.66 -35.36
N ASN A 12 -71.78 69.72 -36.18
CA ASN A 12 -72.33 69.74 -37.54
C ASN A 12 -71.49 68.88 -38.51
N LEU A 13 -71.59 67.57 -38.38
CA LEU A 13 -70.99 66.57 -39.27
C LEU A 13 -71.94 66.21 -40.41
N ASN A 14 -71.37 65.90 -41.58
CA ASN A 14 -72.11 65.30 -42.68
C ASN A 14 -72.81 64.02 -42.18
N PRO A 15 -74.14 63.85 -42.38
CA PRO A 15 -74.90 62.71 -41.91
C PRO A 15 -74.30 61.34 -42.28
N ALA A 16 -73.74 61.20 -43.48
CA ALA A 16 -73.14 59.94 -43.93
C ALA A 16 -71.83 59.61 -43.19
N ILE A 17 -71.01 60.63 -42.89
CA ILE A 17 -69.76 60.48 -42.13
C ILE A 17 -70.08 60.22 -40.66
N ARG A 18 -71.07 60.92 -40.10
CA ARG A 18 -71.55 60.70 -38.73
C ARG A 18 -72.00 59.25 -38.52
N SER A 19 -72.76 58.68 -39.47
CA SER A 19 -73.19 57.28 -39.40
C SER A 19 -72.00 56.33 -39.35
N LYS A 20 -71.04 56.46 -40.29
CA LYS A 20 -69.84 55.60 -40.32
C LYS A 20 -69.02 55.66 -39.04
N LEU A 21 -68.72 56.87 -38.54
CA LEU A 21 -67.96 57.04 -37.29
C LEU A 21 -68.73 56.51 -36.07
N TRP A 22 -70.06 56.58 -36.10
CA TRP A 22 -70.89 56.02 -35.05
C TRP A 22 -70.84 54.49 -35.05
N ASP A 23 -70.92 53.88 -36.23
CA ASP A 23 -70.79 52.43 -36.40
C ASP A 23 -69.43 51.95 -35.92
N GLU A 24 -68.33 52.61 -36.31
CA GLU A 24 -66.97 52.32 -35.81
C GLU A 24 -66.86 52.49 -34.28
N TYR A 25 -67.46 53.54 -33.70
CA TYR A 25 -67.49 53.73 -32.25
C TYR A 25 -68.25 52.61 -31.52
N VAL A 26 -69.34 52.13 -32.10
CA VAL A 26 -70.12 51.00 -31.55
C VAL A 26 -69.28 49.73 -31.61
N GLU A 27 -68.63 49.43 -32.73
CA GLU A 27 -67.72 48.28 -32.88
C GLU A 27 -66.58 48.32 -31.86
N LEU A 28 -65.86 49.44 -31.76
CA LEU A 28 -64.79 49.62 -30.77
C LEU A 28 -65.29 49.49 -29.33
N THR A 29 -66.53 49.89 -29.05
CA THR A 29 -67.13 49.75 -27.71
C THR A 29 -67.45 48.29 -27.39
N VAL A 30 -67.89 47.50 -28.37
CA VAL A 30 -68.11 46.06 -28.23
C VAL A 30 -66.79 45.35 -28.02
N GLU A 31 -65.77 45.69 -28.81
CA GLU A 31 -64.44 45.10 -28.69
C GLU A 31 -63.76 45.46 -27.36
N ALA A 32 -63.89 46.71 -26.89
CA ALA A 32 -63.42 47.11 -25.57
C ALA A 32 -64.11 46.35 -24.42
N ARG A 33 -65.39 45.97 -24.57
CA ARG A 33 -66.08 45.11 -23.59
C ARG A 33 -65.52 43.70 -23.62
N ARG A 34 -65.33 43.13 -24.80
CA ARG A 34 -64.74 41.79 -24.98
C ARG A 34 -63.32 41.72 -24.40
N LEU A 35 -62.49 42.71 -24.68
CA LEU A 35 -61.14 42.81 -24.10
C LEU A 35 -61.17 42.92 -22.58
N LYS A 36 -62.14 43.67 -22.03
CA LYS A 36 -62.32 43.75 -20.58
C LYS A 36 -62.69 42.39 -19.98
N GLU A 37 -63.60 41.65 -20.61
CA GLU A 37 -63.99 40.30 -20.16
C GLU A 37 -62.79 39.36 -20.16
N ILE A 38 -62.00 39.32 -21.24
CA ILE A 38 -60.76 38.53 -21.34
C ILE A 38 -59.79 38.90 -20.21
N VAL A 39 -59.57 40.19 -19.96
CA VAL A 39 -58.67 40.64 -18.88
C VAL A 39 -59.20 40.25 -17.49
N GLU A 40 -60.52 40.27 -17.28
CA GLU A 40 -61.12 39.82 -16.02
C GLU A 40 -60.99 38.30 -15.84
N GLU A 41 -61.16 37.51 -16.90
CA GLU A 41 -60.93 36.07 -16.90
C GLU A 41 -59.47 35.71 -16.63
N GLU A 42 -58.52 36.35 -17.32
CA GLU A 42 -57.08 36.18 -17.10
C GLU A 42 -56.70 36.52 -15.65
N SER A 43 -57.24 37.63 -15.11
CA SER A 43 -57.03 37.97 -13.71
C SER A 43 -57.62 36.94 -12.76
N SER A 44 -58.80 36.37 -13.05
CA SER A 44 -59.43 35.36 -12.21
C SER A 44 -58.62 34.07 -12.20
N PHE A 45 -58.21 33.61 -13.39
CA PHE A 45 -57.37 32.43 -13.55
C PHE A 45 -56.03 32.59 -12.81
N ALA A 46 -55.38 33.74 -12.94
CA ALA A 46 -54.14 34.01 -12.22
C ALA A 46 -54.31 34.02 -10.69
N ILE A 47 -55.45 34.51 -10.18
CA ILE A 47 -55.76 34.42 -8.74
C ILE A 47 -55.88 32.96 -8.32
N GLU A 48 -56.62 32.14 -9.06
CA GLU A 48 -56.80 30.72 -8.74
C GLU A 48 -55.48 29.95 -8.73
N GLN A 49 -54.59 30.19 -9.70
CA GLN A 49 -53.27 29.56 -9.74
C GLN A 49 -52.43 29.92 -8.50
N ILE A 50 -52.43 31.19 -8.10
CA ILE A 50 -51.71 31.63 -6.90
C ILE A 50 -52.36 31.05 -5.64
N GLU A 51 -53.68 31.00 -5.54
CA GLU A 51 -54.39 30.39 -4.40
C GLU A 51 -54.06 28.90 -4.27
N LEU A 52 -54.07 28.15 -5.38
CA LEU A 52 -53.67 26.74 -5.39
C LEU A 52 -52.22 26.55 -4.94
N ALA A 53 -51.29 27.40 -5.41
CA ALA A 53 -49.90 27.35 -4.99
C ALA A 53 -49.72 27.65 -3.49
N VAL A 54 -50.49 28.61 -2.94
CA VAL A 54 -50.50 28.93 -1.51
C VAL A 54 -51.03 27.75 -0.69
N GLN A 55 -52.16 27.15 -1.10
CA GLN A 55 -52.75 26.00 -0.43
C GLN A 55 -51.82 24.78 -0.44
N GLN A 56 -51.09 24.57 -1.53
CA GLN A 56 -50.10 23.50 -1.62
C GLN A 56 -48.97 23.69 -0.59
N ILE A 57 -48.44 24.91 -0.45
CA ILE A 57 -47.42 25.22 0.56
C ILE A 57 -47.97 25.02 1.98
N GLU A 58 -49.20 25.47 2.23
CA GLU A 58 -49.85 25.30 3.53
C GLU A 58 -50.01 23.81 3.90
N LYS A 59 -50.43 22.98 2.93
CA LYS A 59 -50.53 21.53 3.12
C LYS A 59 -49.15 20.88 3.35
N GLU A 60 -48.14 21.29 2.59
CA GLU A 60 -46.76 20.79 2.77
C GLU A 60 -46.20 21.16 4.15
N ILE A 61 -46.49 22.36 4.66
CA ILE A 61 -46.10 22.78 6.02
C ILE A 61 -46.79 21.93 7.08
N ALA A 62 -48.09 21.63 6.91
CA ALA A 62 -48.83 20.78 7.83
C ALA A 62 -48.33 19.32 7.85
N GLN A 63 -47.74 18.85 6.74
CA GLN A 63 -47.20 17.50 6.58
C GLN A 63 -45.67 17.43 6.74
N LEU A 64 -45.05 18.46 7.33
CA LEU A 64 -43.60 18.59 7.44
C LEU A 64 -42.95 17.34 8.05
N ASP A 65 -43.51 16.81 9.14
CA ASP A 65 -42.90 15.69 9.87
C ASP A 65 -42.87 14.40 9.03
N GLU A 66 -43.95 14.10 8.32
CA GLU A 66 -44.03 12.95 7.39
C GLU A 66 -43.04 13.08 6.21
N LEU A 67 -42.84 14.31 5.72
CA LEU A 67 -41.89 14.60 4.64
C LEU A 67 -40.43 14.45 5.10
N ILE A 68 -40.13 14.80 6.35
CA ILE A 68 -38.78 14.64 6.94
C ILE A 68 -38.42 13.15 7.06
N GLU A 69 -39.37 12.30 7.47
CA GLU A 69 -39.14 10.86 7.61
C GLU A 69 -38.84 10.19 6.26
N ARG A 70 -39.56 10.58 5.20
CA ARG A 70 -39.38 10.03 3.86
C ARG A 70 -38.08 10.47 3.18
N THR A 71 -37.52 11.60 3.59
CA THR A 71 -36.33 12.18 2.94
C THR A 71 -35.07 11.56 3.51
N SER A 72 -34.25 10.92 2.67
CA SER A 72 -32.90 10.50 3.05
C SER A 72 -31.88 11.59 2.70
N LEU A 73 -30.87 11.77 3.57
CA LEU A 73 -29.72 12.65 3.30
C LEU A 73 -28.45 11.80 3.22
N PRO A 74 -27.42 12.27 2.48
CA PRO A 74 -26.13 11.61 2.46
C PRO A 74 -25.53 11.53 3.87
N ARG A 75 -24.84 10.41 4.14
CA ARG A 75 -24.24 10.10 5.43
C ARG A 75 -23.11 11.08 5.78
N ILE A 76 -23.00 11.42 7.05
CA ILE A 76 -21.95 12.31 7.55
C ILE A 76 -20.61 11.57 7.58
N THR A 77 -19.55 12.22 7.09
CA THR A 77 -18.22 11.63 6.97
C THR A 77 -17.26 12.03 8.10
N ALA A 78 -17.48 13.18 8.77
CA ALA A 78 -16.66 13.66 9.88
C ALA A 78 -17.00 12.93 11.20
N ARG A 79 -16.39 11.76 11.42
CA ARG A 79 -16.72 10.88 12.54
C ARG A 79 -16.11 11.32 13.87
N MET A 80 -14.95 11.97 13.83
CA MET A 80 -14.21 12.37 15.04
C MET A 80 -14.84 13.59 15.69
N ALA A 81 -15.26 14.58 14.87
CA ALA A 81 -15.85 15.81 15.36
C ALA A 81 -17.38 15.69 15.59
N ILE A 82 -18.10 15.04 14.67
CA ILE A 82 -19.57 15.12 14.61
C ILE A 82 -20.26 13.78 14.88
N GLY A 83 -19.51 12.66 14.99
CA GLY A 83 -20.08 11.31 15.00
C GLY A 83 -21.19 11.06 16.04
N LYS A 84 -21.15 11.70 17.22
CA LYS A 84 -22.20 11.57 18.26
C LYS A 84 -23.43 12.43 18.02
N LYS A 85 -23.32 13.49 17.21
CA LYS A 85 -24.38 14.45 16.89
C LYS A 85 -24.89 14.30 15.44
N GLU A 86 -24.51 13.24 14.73
CA GLU A 86 -24.85 13.01 13.32
C GLU A 86 -26.38 13.12 13.08
N GLU A 87 -27.18 12.45 13.90
CA GLU A 87 -28.65 12.46 13.78
C GLU A 87 -29.25 13.86 13.98
N LEU A 88 -28.67 14.66 14.88
CA LEU A 88 -29.12 16.02 15.15
C LEU A 88 -28.88 16.91 13.93
N TYR A 89 -27.69 16.87 13.33
CA TYR A 89 -27.38 17.65 12.12
C TYR A 89 -28.23 17.24 10.94
N ILE A 90 -28.42 15.93 10.73
CA ILE A 90 -29.24 15.41 9.65
C ILE A 90 -30.69 15.90 9.81
N THR A 91 -31.24 15.81 11.02
CA THR A 91 -32.63 16.24 11.29
C THR A 91 -32.81 17.74 11.04
N ILE A 92 -31.89 18.56 11.54
CA ILE A 92 -31.94 20.02 11.34
C ILE A 92 -31.78 20.37 9.85
N GLN A 93 -30.84 19.73 9.14
CA GLN A 93 -30.61 20.01 7.72
C GLN A 93 -31.79 19.58 6.85
N LYS A 94 -32.47 18.46 7.17
CA LYS A 94 -33.72 18.08 6.51
C LYS A 94 -34.79 19.15 6.69
N GLN A 95 -34.99 19.63 7.91
CA GLN A 95 -35.95 20.70 8.17
C GLN A 95 -35.59 21.98 7.41
N LEU A 96 -34.31 22.34 7.37
CA LEU A 96 -33.83 23.53 6.68
C LEU A 96 -33.98 23.44 5.15
N SER A 97 -33.84 22.26 4.54
CA SER A 97 -34.02 22.12 3.09
C SER A 97 -35.46 22.43 2.66
N PHE A 98 -36.46 21.94 3.41
CA PHE A 98 -37.87 22.27 3.22
C PHE A 98 -38.14 23.75 3.48
N LEU A 99 -37.70 24.28 4.61
CA LEU A 99 -37.91 25.69 4.97
C LEU A 99 -37.25 26.65 3.96
N ASN A 100 -36.07 26.33 3.43
CA ASN A 100 -35.41 27.10 2.37
C ASN A 100 -36.23 27.08 1.06
N THR A 101 -36.78 25.92 0.71
CA THR A 101 -37.61 25.75 -0.48
C THR A 101 -38.90 26.57 -0.36
N TRP A 102 -39.61 26.45 0.76
CA TRP A 102 -40.82 27.22 1.03
C TRP A 102 -40.55 28.72 1.13
N ALA A 103 -39.47 29.14 1.79
CA ALA A 103 -39.08 30.55 1.83
C ALA A 103 -38.86 31.12 0.42
N THR A 104 -38.25 30.35 -0.49
CA THR A 104 -38.03 30.76 -1.88
C THR A 104 -39.35 30.83 -2.64
N ARG A 105 -40.22 29.83 -2.50
CA ARG A 105 -41.56 29.80 -3.13
C ARG A 105 -42.45 30.94 -2.62
N LEU A 106 -42.51 31.19 -1.31
CA LEU A 106 -43.28 32.30 -0.73
C LEU A 106 -42.81 33.66 -1.24
N ASN A 107 -41.50 33.87 -1.37
CA ASN A 107 -40.94 35.09 -1.95
C ASN A 107 -41.27 35.23 -3.45
N ALA A 108 -41.28 34.12 -4.19
CA ALA A 108 -41.70 34.12 -5.59
C ALA A 108 -43.19 34.49 -5.72
N LEU A 109 -44.06 33.85 -4.95
CA LEU A 109 -45.50 34.15 -4.91
C LEU A 109 -45.76 35.61 -4.51
N ARG A 110 -45.02 36.15 -3.53
CA ARG A 110 -45.13 37.56 -3.16
C ARG A 110 -44.82 38.49 -4.35
N LYS A 111 -43.79 38.18 -5.14
CA LYS A 111 -43.44 38.94 -6.35
C LYS A 111 -44.49 38.77 -7.44
N GLU A 112 -45.07 37.58 -7.57
CA GLU A 112 -46.12 37.27 -8.55
C GLU A 112 -47.40 38.05 -8.24
N VAL A 113 -47.89 38.03 -7.00
CA VAL A 113 -49.05 38.82 -6.55
C VAL A 113 -48.85 40.32 -6.80
N MET A 114 -47.61 40.83 -6.61
CA MET A 114 -47.30 42.22 -6.92
C MET A 114 -47.46 42.53 -8.41
N LYS A 115 -46.94 41.67 -9.29
CA LYS A 115 -46.89 41.86 -10.74
C LYS A 115 -48.26 41.64 -11.42
N THR A 116 -49.04 40.68 -10.96
CA THR A 116 -50.32 40.31 -11.59
C THR A 116 -51.33 41.45 -11.48
N GLY A 117 -51.99 41.77 -12.60
CA GLY A 117 -52.98 42.84 -12.72
C GLY A 117 -54.34 42.49 -12.13
N MET A 118 -54.41 42.23 -10.82
CA MET A 118 -55.65 41.86 -10.13
C MET A 118 -56.21 42.99 -9.25
N ARG A 119 -57.52 42.91 -8.91
CA ARG A 119 -58.16 43.88 -8.00
C ARG A 119 -57.47 43.89 -6.63
N ILE A 120 -57.31 45.08 -6.05
CA ILE A 120 -56.56 45.30 -4.79
C ILE A 120 -57.06 44.39 -3.66
N ARG A 121 -58.37 44.18 -3.54
CA ARG A 121 -58.96 43.30 -2.51
C ARG A 121 -58.38 41.88 -2.54
N PHE A 122 -58.16 41.32 -3.72
CA PHE A 122 -57.56 39.98 -3.88
C PHE A 122 -56.07 40.00 -3.55
N LYS A 123 -55.32 41.03 -3.99
CA LYS A 123 -53.92 41.22 -3.57
C LYS A 123 -53.79 41.22 -2.06
N THR A 124 -54.64 41.98 -1.37
CA THR A 124 -54.60 42.07 0.09
C THR A 124 -54.90 40.72 0.75
N LYS A 125 -55.86 39.94 0.24
CA LYS A 125 -56.16 38.59 0.75
C LYS A 125 -54.94 37.66 0.59
N LEU A 126 -54.37 37.59 -0.61
CA LEU A 126 -53.21 36.75 -0.90
C LEU A 126 -51.98 37.16 -0.09
N PHE A 127 -51.71 38.46 0.05
CA PHE A 127 -50.62 38.93 0.90
C PHE A 127 -50.80 38.56 2.37
N LYS A 128 -52.02 38.60 2.90
CA LYS A 128 -52.29 38.16 4.28
C LYS A 128 -51.98 36.68 4.45
N GLN A 129 -52.42 35.83 3.53
CA GLN A 129 -52.14 34.40 3.56
C GLN A 129 -50.64 34.09 3.44
N ILE A 130 -49.97 34.70 2.46
CA ILE A 130 -48.51 34.55 2.26
C ILE A 130 -47.74 35.05 3.50
N SER A 131 -48.19 36.13 4.13
CA SER A 131 -47.55 36.67 5.34
C SER A 131 -47.72 35.70 6.52
N HIS A 132 -48.93 35.17 6.73
CA HIS A 132 -49.18 34.15 7.76
C HIS A 132 -48.29 32.92 7.59
N LEU A 133 -48.18 32.38 6.37
CA LEU A 133 -47.25 31.27 6.09
C LEU A 133 -45.78 31.69 6.28
N GLY A 134 -45.44 32.93 5.93
CA GLY A 134 -44.13 33.51 6.18
C GLY A 134 -43.79 33.56 7.68
N ASP A 135 -44.72 33.94 8.53
CA ASP A 135 -44.55 34.03 9.97
C ASP A 135 -44.29 32.66 10.62
N LEU A 136 -44.72 31.56 9.98
CA LEU A 136 -44.38 30.19 10.39
C LEU A 136 -43.00 29.75 9.90
N VAL A 137 -42.65 30.10 8.66
CA VAL A 137 -41.44 29.58 7.98
C VAL A 137 -40.18 30.38 8.34
N PHE A 138 -40.23 31.72 8.28
CA PHE A 138 -39.05 32.56 8.41
C PHE A 138 -38.41 32.52 9.83
N PRO A 139 -39.18 32.60 10.93
CA PRO A 139 -38.61 32.51 12.28
C PRO A 139 -37.98 31.14 12.56
N LYS A 140 -38.70 30.06 12.25
CA LYS A 140 -38.21 28.68 12.45
C LYS A 140 -36.94 28.41 11.63
N ARG A 141 -36.89 28.91 10.39
CA ARG A 141 -35.69 28.84 9.55
C ARG A 141 -34.51 29.57 10.19
N LYS A 142 -34.72 30.79 10.70
CA LYS A 142 -33.67 31.58 11.34
C LYS A 142 -33.12 30.87 12.58
N GLU A 143 -34.01 30.38 13.43
CA GLU A 143 -33.66 29.64 14.65
C GLU A 143 -32.84 28.37 14.34
N LEU A 144 -33.27 27.57 13.36
CA LEU A 144 -32.55 26.35 12.99
C LEU A 144 -31.19 26.63 12.35
N ILE A 145 -31.05 27.71 11.55
CA ILE A 145 -29.75 28.14 11.02
C ILE A 145 -28.82 28.55 12.17
N GLU A 146 -29.34 29.31 13.14
CA GLU A 146 -28.56 29.75 14.31
C GLU A 146 -28.12 28.57 15.18
N LYS A 147 -29.05 27.64 15.47
CA LYS A 147 -28.77 26.41 16.21
C LYS A 147 -27.72 25.56 15.50
N MET A 148 -27.89 25.28 14.21
CA MET A 148 -26.94 24.47 13.44
C MET A 148 -25.57 25.15 13.36
N SER A 149 -25.54 26.48 13.21
CA SER A 149 -24.29 27.22 13.12
C SER A 149 -23.54 27.19 14.46
N LYS A 150 -24.23 27.39 15.57
CA LYS A 150 -23.63 27.36 16.91
C LYS A 150 -23.07 25.99 17.26
N GLU A 151 -23.84 24.93 17.02
CA GLU A 151 -23.37 23.55 17.26
C GLU A 151 -22.16 23.23 16.39
N PHE A 152 -22.20 23.60 15.10
CA PHE A 152 -21.10 23.31 14.18
C PHE A 152 -19.82 24.05 14.56
N GLU A 153 -19.95 25.31 14.99
CA GLU A 153 -18.83 26.10 15.49
C GLU A 153 -18.21 25.45 16.74
N GLN A 154 -19.03 25.01 17.70
CA GLN A 154 -18.57 24.35 18.91
C GLN A 154 -17.87 23.02 18.61
N ASP A 155 -18.40 22.21 17.68
CA ASP A 155 -17.80 20.94 17.32
C ASP A 155 -16.45 21.14 16.60
N VAL A 156 -16.35 22.15 15.73
CA VAL A 156 -15.08 22.53 15.09
C VAL A 156 -14.08 23.04 16.14
N GLU A 157 -14.49 23.87 17.09
CA GLU A 157 -13.60 24.37 18.14
C GLU A 157 -13.14 23.26 19.09
N THR A 158 -14.03 22.31 19.40
CA THR A 158 -13.70 21.13 20.22
C THR A 158 -12.71 20.23 19.48
N PHE A 159 -12.92 20.00 18.17
CA PHE A 159 -11.99 19.25 17.34
C PHE A 159 -10.61 19.90 17.28
N ILE A 160 -10.56 21.21 17.04
CA ILE A 160 -9.28 21.95 17.00
C ILE A 160 -8.58 21.87 18.35
N SER A 161 -9.28 22.12 19.45
CA SER A 161 -8.69 22.10 20.79
C SER A 161 -8.21 20.70 21.21
N ALA A 162 -8.86 19.64 20.73
CA ALA A 162 -8.46 18.26 21.01
C ALA A 162 -7.21 17.83 20.24
N HIS A 163 -7.05 18.27 18.99
CA HIS A 163 -5.99 17.79 18.09
C HIS A 163 -4.82 18.75 17.90
N PHE A 164 -5.03 20.05 18.10
CA PHE A 164 -4.04 21.10 17.91
C PHE A 164 -3.72 21.73 19.27
N GLN A 165 -2.81 21.10 20.01
CA GLN A 165 -2.32 21.60 21.30
C GLN A 165 -0.97 22.30 21.07
N GLY A 166 -1.03 23.60 20.74
CA GLY A 166 0.16 24.38 20.38
C GLY A 166 0.74 23.98 19.02
N GLU A 167 2.04 23.74 18.94
CA GLU A 167 2.74 23.33 17.71
C GLU A 167 2.69 21.81 17.45
N GLN A 168 2.05 21.04 18.35
CA GLN A 168 2.01 19.59 18.26
C GLN A 168 0.61 19.09 17.93
N ILE A 169 0.57 18.08 17.07
CA ILE A 169 -0.65 17.38 16.70
C ILE A 169 -0.78 16.13 17.55
N VAL A 170 -1.85 16.06 18.34
CA VAL A 170 -2.04 15.03 19.37
C VAL A 170 -3.26 14.18 19.04
N GLY A 171 -3.19 12.89 19.38
CA GLY A 171 -4.34 11.99 19.43
C GLY A 171 -4.71 11.25 18.14
N ALA A 172 -4.16 11.60 16.98
CA ALA A 172 -4.38 10.83 15.74
C ALA A 172 -3.26 11.02 14.71
N PRO A 173 -3.07 10.06 13.78
CA PRO A 173 -2.17 10.22 12.64
C PRO A 173 -2.56 11.41 11.74
N TYR A 174 -1.56 12.11 11.18
CA TYR A 174 -1.77 13.28 10.31
C TYR A 174 -2.77 13.04 9.18
N TYR A 175 -2.74 11.87 8.53
CA TYR A 175 -3.64 11.54 7.43
C TYR A 175 -5.11 11.48 7.86
N GLN A 176 -5.41 11.03 9.08
CA GLN A 176 -6.79 10.94 9.59
C GLN A 176 -7.34 12.33 9.88
N ILE A 177 -6.55 13.17 10.56
CA ILE A 177 -6.92 14.55 10.89
C ILE A 177 -7.12 15.36 9.61
N ARG A 178 -6.29 15.12 8.59
CA ARG A 178 -6.43 15.72 7.27
C ARG A 178 -7.75 15.34 6.59
N GLU A 179 -8.11 14.06 6.56
CA GLU A 179 -9.40 13.64 6.00
C GLU A 179 -10.58 14.17 6.81
N GLU A 180 -10.44 14.29 8.13
CA GLU A 180 -11.46 14.89 8.99
C GLU A 180 -11.65 16.39 8.72
N ILE A 181 -10.57 17.16 8.52
CA ILE A 181 -10.65 18.58 8.13
C ILE A 181 -11.34 18.73 6.78
N LYS A 182 -11.00 17.88 5.80
CA LYS A 182 -11.70 17.83 4.51
C LYS A 182 -13.19 17.53 4.68
N ALA A 183 -13.52 16.57 5.52
CA ALA A 183 -14.90 16.20 5.82
C ALA A 183 -15.65 17.39 6.44
N LEU A 184 -15.08 18.05 7.46
CA LEU A 184 -15.64 19.25 8.09
C LEU A 184 -15.82 20.40 7.09
N GLN A 185 -14.83 20.65 6.22
CA GLN A 185 -14.96 21.67 5.15
C GLN A 185 -16.02 21.30 4.11
N GLY A 186 -16.16 20.02 3.78
CA GLY A 186 -17.23 19.52 2.92
C GLY A 186 -18.60 19.72 3.56
N MET A 187 -18.72 19.41 4.85
CA MET A 187 -19.94 19.56 5.63
C MET A 187 -20.33 21.02 5.82
N ALA A 188 -19.37 21.92 6.05
CA ALA A 188 -19.63 23.35 6.12
C ALA A 188 -20.27 23.89 4.83
N LYS A 189 -19.96 23.30 3.66
CA LYS A 189 -20.59 23.67 2.38
C LYS A 189 -21.99 23.06 2.22
N PHE A 190 -22.21 21.88 2.80
CA PHE A 190 -23.47 21.17 2.72
C PHE A 190 -24.51 21.74 3.70
N PHE A 191 -24.09 22.08 4.92
CA PHE A 191 -24.95 22.66 5.94
C PHE A 191 -25.33 24.09 5.61
N THR A 192 -26.59 24.42 5.88
CA THR A 192 -27.13 25.78 5.78
C THR A 192 -26.66 26.64 6.97
N LEU A 193 -25.38 27.00 6.98
CA LEU A 193 -24.77 27.81 8.04
C LEU A 193 -25.00 29.30 7.80
N SER A 194 -24.91 30.09 8.88
CA SER A 194 -24.80 31.53 8.76
C SER A 194 -23.46 31.91 8.09
N SER A 195 -23.49 32.93 7.22
CA SER A 195 -22.30 33.43 6.52
C SER A 195 -21.10 33.70 7.45
N PRO A 196 -21.23 34.41 8.59
CA PRO A 196 -20.07 34.67 9.45
C PRO A 196 -19.46 33.39 10.03
N ILE A 197 -20.28 32.44 10.48
CA ILE A 197 -19.81 31.19 11.07
C ILE A 197 -19.17 30.29 10.00
N PHE A 198 -19.74 30.24 8.79
CA PHE A 198 -19.14 29.53 7.66
C PHE A 198 -17.73 30.06 7.35
N HIS A 199 -17.57 31.39 7.25
CA HIS A 199 -16.26 31.98 6.98
C HIS A 199 -15.26 31.71 8.12
N LYS A 200 -15.67 31.91 9.37
CA LYS A 200 -14.83 31.70 10.56
C LYS A 200 -14.36 30.25 10.69
N THR A 201 -15.28 29.29 10.62
CA THR A 201 -14.96 27.85 10.72
C THR A 201 -14.09 27.38 9.56
N ARG A 202 -14.37 27.84 8.34
CA ARG A 202 -13.55 27.53 7.17
C ARG A 202 -12.13 28.07 7.30
N GLN A 203 -11.97 29.32 7.74
CA GLN A 203 -10.66 29.92 7.94
C GLN A 203 -9.84 29.13 8.97
N LYS A 204 -10.41 28.84 10.14
CA LYS A 204 -9.76 28.03 11.18
C LYS A 204 -9.33 26.65 10.66
N LEU A 205 -10.20 25.97 9.92
CA LEU A 205 -9.90 24.65 9.34
C LEU A 205 -8.80 24.73 8.26
N SER A 206 -8.75 25.82 7.50
CA SER A 206 -7.66 26.09 6.54
C SER A 206 -6.32 26.34 7.23
N GLU A 207 -6.30 27.10 8.32
CA GLU A 207 -5.09 27.33 9.12
C GLU A 207 -4.57 26.00 9.70
N CYS A 208 -5.46 25.17 10.26
CA CYS A 208 -5.14 23.83 10.76
C CYS A 208 -4.59 22.90 9.67
N TRP A 209 -5.15 22.99 8.46
CA TRP A 209 -4.66 22.23 7.31
C TRP A 209 -3.23 22.62 6.92
N ASP A 210 -2.94 23.91 6.90
CA ASP A 210 -1.60 24.42 6.58
C ASP A 210 -0.58 24.03 7.65
N GLN A 211 -0.97 24.05 8.93
CA GLN A 211 -0.14 23.54 10.03
C GLN A 211 0.21 22.06 9.86
N ILE A 212 -0.76 21.19 9.58
CA ILE A 212 -0.51 19.76 9.28
C ILE A 212 0.49 19.63 8.13
N ARG A 213 0.33 20.43 7.07
CA ARG A 213 1.18 20.35 5.88
C ARG A 213 2.64 20.72 6.17
N VAL A 214 2.88 21.65 7.08
CA VAL A 214 4.24 22.01 7.54
C VAL A 214 4.83 20.87 8.36
N LEU A 215 4.10 20.40 9.38
CA LEU A 215 4.55 19.32 10.26
C LEU A 215 4.79 18.00 9.51
N GLU A 216 3.94 17.63 8.55
CA GLU A 216 4.16 16.45 7.69
C GLU A 216 5.45 16.56 6.86
N LYS A 217 5.75 17.77 6.36
CA LYS A 217 6.99 17.99 5.60
C LYS A 217 8.22 17.86 6.49
N GLU A 218 8.17 18.38 7.71
CA GLU A 218 9.25 18.27 8.70
C GLU A 218 9.44 16.82 9.13
N HIS A 219 8.37 16.13 9.52
CA HIS A 219 8.41 14.72 9.88
C HIS A 219 8.91 13.83 8.72
N LYS A 220 8.56 14.17 7.47
CA LYS A 220 9.08 13.47 6.28
C LYS A 220 10.57 13.73 6.08
N LYS A 221 11.06 14.97 6.30
CA LYS A 221 12.50 15.30 6.26
C LYS A 221 13.26 14.54 7.35
N GLU A 222 12.78 14.55 8.59
CA GLU A 222 13.39 13.80 9.69
C GLU A 222 13.42 12.28 9.44
N SER A 223 12.32 11.74 8.89
CA SER A 223 12.25 10.32 8.54
C SER A 223 13.20 9.94 7.41
N LEU A 224 13.39 10.83 6.43
CA LEU A 224 14.37 10.64 5.36
C LEU A 224 15.80 10.70 5.91
N GLU A 225 16.07 11.62 6.83
CA GLU A 225 17.38 11.75 7.47
C GLU A 225 17.72 10.54 8.33
N LYS A 226 16.78 10.08 9.17
CA LYS A 226 16.94 8.83 9.94
C LYS A 226 17.16 7.62 9.03
N LYS A 227 16.48 7.55 7.89
CA LYS A 227 16.71 6.50 6.89
C LYS A 227 18.08 6.60 6.25
N ARG A 228 18.56 7.81 5.94
CA ARG A 228 19.91 8.03 5.40
C ARG A 228 20.98 7.57 6.37
N VAL A 229 20.91 8.03 7.62
CA VAL A 229 21.81 7.61 8.69
C VAL A 229 21.76 6.08 8.86
N PHE A 230 20.58 5.48 8.90
CA PHE A 230 20.45 4.02 8.99
C PHE A 230 21.05 3.28 7.78
N THR A 231 20.87 3.80 6.57
CA THR A 231 21.49 3.21 5.37
C THR A 231 23.00 3.38 5.34
N GLU A 232 23.52 4.50 5.82
CA GLU A 232 24.95 4.78 5.93
C GLU A 232 25.60 3.88 6.99
N GLU A 233 25.00 3.79 8.19
CA GLU A 233 25.44 2.86 9.24
C GLU A 233 25.41 1.40 8.77
N ARG A 234 24.38 1.00 8.03
CA ARG A 234 24.30 -0.35 7.46
C ARG A 234 25.35 -0.56 6.37
N ALA A 235 25.60 0.44 5.53
CA ALA A 235 26.63 0.36 4.49
C ALA A 235 28.03 0.24 5.09
N VAL A 236 28.31 0.92 6.21
CA VAL A 236 29.57 0.78 6.95
C VAL A 236 29.71 -0.63 7.52
N LYS A 237 28.68 -1.16 8.20
CA LYS A 237 28.71 -2.52 8.74
C LYS A 237 28.90 -3.59 7.67
N VAL A 238 28.25 -3.44 6.52
CA VAL A 238 28.42 -4.36 5.38
C VAL A 238 29.84 -4.28 4.82
N LYS A 239 30.46 -3.10 4.76
CA LYS A 239 31.86 -2.96 4.34
C LYS A 239 32.82 -3.63 5.32
N GLU A 240 32.61 -3.46 6.63
CA GLU A 240 33.43 -4.13 7.66
C GLU A 240 33.30 -5.66 7.61
N GLU A 241 32.09 -6.18 7.39
CA GLU A 241 31.86 -7.62 7.20
C GLU A 241 32.52 -8.14 5.93
N GLN A 242 32.47 -7.37 4.84
CA GLN A 242 33.15 -7.71 3.59
C GLN A 242 34.67 -7.72 3.73
N GLU A 243 35.26 -6.78 4.47
CA GLU A 243 36.70 -6.75 4.75
C GLU A 243 37.12 -7.95 5.62
N LYS A 244 36.37 -8.26 6.67
CA LYS A 244 36.62 -9.47 7.49
C LYS A 244 36.51 -10.75 6.68
N ALA A 245 35.53 -10.84 5.78
CA ALA A 245 35.37 -11.98 4.88
C ALA A 245 36.52 -12.10 3.87
N LYS A 246 37.06 -10.98 3.39
CA LYS A 246 38.25 -10.97 2.52
C LYS A 246 39.51 -11.45 3.25
N ILE A 247 39.74 -10.94 4.46
CA ILE A 247 40.87 -11.36 5.30
C ILE A 247 40.78 -12.87 5.59
N PHE A 248 39.61 -13.37 5.99
CA PHE A 248 39.40 -14.80 6.23
C PHE A 248 39.59 -15.64 4.95
N ALA A 249 39.15 -15.14 3.80
CA ALA A 249 39.34 -15.82 2.52
C ALA A 249 40.82 -15.83 2.05
N GLU A 250 41.61 -14.82 2.42
CA GLU A 250 43.05 -14.77 2.15
C GLU A 250 43.81 -15.75 3.06
N GLU A 251 43.49 -15.78 4.35
CA GLU A 251 44.06 -16.73 5.31
C GLU A 251 43.77 -18.19 4.92
N GLU A 252 42.55 -18.49 4.46
CA GLU A 252 42.19 -19.85 4.02
C GLU A 252 42.92 -20.23 2.72
N LYS A 253 43.13 -19.28 1.80
CA LYS A 253 43.91 -19.52 0.58
C LYS A 253 45.38 -19.80 0.89
N GLU A 254 45.97 -19.11 1.86
CA GLU A 254 47.35 -19.37 2.28
C GLU A 254 47.49 -20.75 2.94
N ARG A 255 46.53 -21.15 3.77
CA ARG A 255 46.51 -22.50 4.36
C ARG A 255 46.44 -23.59 3.30
N ILE A 256 45.58 -23.43 2.31
CA ILE A 256 45.45 -24.39 1.19
C ILE A 256 46.74 -24.44 0.37
N ARG A 257 47.43 -23.30 0.14
CA ARG A 257 48.72 -23.27 -0.55
C ARG A 257 49.80 -24.05 0.19
N LEU A 258 49.97 -23.78 1.50
CA LEU A 258 50.94 -24.47 2.33
C LEU A 258 50.70 -25.99 2.37
N GLN A 259 49.43 -26.41 2.42
CA GLN A 259 49.06 -27.83 2.34
C GLN A 259 49.45 -28.45 0.98
N LYS A 260 49.19 -27.77 -0.14
CA LYS A 260 49.58 -28.26 -1.48
C LYS A 260 51.08 -28.38 -1.66
N GLU A 261 51.85 -27.39 -1.22
CA GLU A 261 53.32 -27.44 -1.29
C GLU A 261 53.90 -28.59 -0.46
N SER A 262 53.30 -28.86 0.71
CA SER A 262 53.72 -30.00 1.54
C SER A 262 53.39 -31.36 0.92
N LEU A 263 52.27 -31.46 0.19
CA LEU A 263 51.87 -32.65 -0.56
C LEU A 263 52.83 -32.91 -1.73
N GLU A 264 53.18 -31.87 -2.49
CA GLU A 264 54.10 -31.97 -3.63
C GLU A 264 55.48 -32.45 -3.20
N LYS A 265 56.02 -31.94 -2.07
CA LYS A 265 57.31 -32.39 -1.52
C LYS A 265 57.32 -33.89 -1.19
N VAL A 266 56.24 -34.41 -0.61
CA VAL A 266 56.15 -35.84 -0.28
C VAL A 266 55.94 -36.69 -1.53
N GLN A 267 55.21 -36.21 -2.53
CA GLN A 267 55.11 -36.89 -3.82
C GLN A 267 56.45 -36.93 -4.57
N GLU A 268 57.23 -35.85 -4.52
CA GLU A 268 58.56 -35.78 -5.12
C GLU A 268 59.54 -36.72 -4.40
N ALA A 269 59.48 -36.79 -3.07
CA ALA A 269 60.26 -37.75 -2.28
C ALA A 269 59.86 -39.21 -2.56
N ILE A 270 58.59 -39.50 -2.84
CA ILE A 270 58.14 -40.82 -3.31
C ILE A 270 58.73 -41.12 -4.69
N ARG A 271 58.69 -40.16 -5.64
CA ARG A 271 59.23 -40.33 -7.00
C ARG A 271 60.73 -40.56 -7.02
N SER A 272 61.50 -39.75 -6.28
CA SER A 272 62.96 -39.92 -6.17
C SER A 272 63.32 -41.29 -5.59
N LEU A 273 62.54 -41.78 -4.63
CA LEU A 273 62.71 -43.14 -4.11
C LEU A 273 62.40 -44.24 -5.14
N GLN A 274 61.46 -44.04 -6.06
CA GLN A 274 61.21 -45.02 -7.13
C GLN A 274 62.38 -45.09 -8.11
N GLU A 275 63.01 -43.95 -8.41
CA GLU A 275 64.19 -43.87 -9.29
C GLU A 275 65.45 -44.43 -8.61
N GLU A 276 65.66 -44.12 -7.33
CA GLU A 276 66.83 -44.58 -6.58
C GLU A 276 66.76 -46.07 -6.16
N MET A 277 65.59 -46.72 -6.22
CA MET A 277 65.40 -48.16 -5.98
C MET A 277 66.22 -49.06 -6.92
N GLY A 278 66.82 -48.52 -7.99
CA GLY A 278 67.74 -49.24 -8.87
C GLY A 278 69.17 -49.37 -8.33
N SER A 279 69.59 -48.50 -7.41
CA SER A 279 71.02 -48.34 -7.04
C SER A 279 71.31 -48.41 -5.53
N LEU A 280 70.26 -48.36 -4.70
CA LEU A 280 70.40 -48.33 -3.25
C LEU A 280 70.48 -49.73 -2.62
N ASP A 281 71.33 -49.85 -1.61
CA ASP A 281 71.46 -51.03 -0.77
C ASP A 281 70.17 -51.29 0.04
N SER A 282 69.91 -52.55 0.36
CA SER A 282 68.67 -53.04 0.94
C SER A 282 68.27 -52.36 2.25
N GLU A 283 69.22 -52.00 3.11
CA GLU A 283 68.94 -51.31 4.37
C GLU A 283 68.65 -49.80 4.21
N SER A 284 69.11 -49.19 3.12
CA SER A 284 68.91 -47.76 2.89
C SER A 284 67.49 -47.47 2.38
N VAL A 285 66.93 -48.39 1.60
CA VAL A 285 65.55 -48.31 1.08
C VAL A 285 64.52 -48.46 2.21
N THR A 286 64.74 -49.36 3.17
CA THR A 286 63.81 -49.55 4.30
C THR A 286 63.77 -48.33 5.22
N ARG A 287 64.91 -47.71 5.52
CA ARG A 287 64.97 -46.48 6.33
C ARG A 287 64.26 -45.30 5.66
N LYS A 288 64.48 -45.10 4.35
CA LYS A 288 63.82 -44.01 3.61
C LYS A 288 62.30 -44.23 3.48
N LEU A 289 61.84 -45.47 3.32
CA LEU A 289 60.41 -45.80 3.32
C LEU A 289 59.74 -45.53 4.67
N GLU A 290 60.45 -45.74 5.78
CA GLU A 290 59.92 -45.48 7.11
C GLU A 290 59.88 -43.98 7.47
N VAL A 291 60.84 -43.20 6.96
CA VAL A 291 60.81 -41.73 7.01
C VAL A 291 59.62 -41.19 6.21
N LEU A 292 59.39 -41.69 4.98
CA LEU A 292 58.23 -41.29 4.18
C LEU A 292 56.89 -41.59 4.88
N LYS A 293 56.75 -42.76 5.53
CA LYS A 293 55.53 -43.09 6.27
C LYS A 293 55.27 -42.09 7.40
N LYS A 294 56.32 -41.72 8.15
CA LYS A 294 56.22 -40.71 9.23
C LYS A 294 55.94 -39.31 8.71
N GLU A 295 56.43 -38.96 7.53
CA GLU A 295 56.12 -37.68 6.88
C GLU A 295 54.68 -37.64 6.38
N ILE A 296 54.17 -38.71 5.77
CA ILE A 296 52.77 -38.83 5.34
C ILE A 296 51.79 -38.74 6.53
N GLU A 297 52.14 -39.34 7.69
CA GLU A 297 51.29 -39.25 8.89
C GLU A 297 51.21 -37.81 9.42
N LYS A 298 52.33 -37.08 9.39
CA LYS A 298 52.43 -35.69 9.89
C LYS A 298 51.77 -34.65 8.99
N LEU A 299 51.50 -34.98 7.72
CA LEU A 299 50.80 -34.06 6.81
C LEU A 299 49.36 -33.80 7.29
N LEU A 300 48.92 -32.54 7.26
CA LEU A 300 47.52 -32.16 7.54
C LEU A 300 46.70 -32.14 6.23
N ILE A 301 46.78 -33.24 5.48
CA ILE A 301 46.08 -33.44 4.19
C ILE A 301 44.85 -34.33 4.38
N SER A 302 43.98 -34.38 3.37
CA SER A 302 42.78 -35.22 3.41
C SER A 302 43.14 -36.70 3.65
N GLU A 303 42.32 -37.40 4.42
CA GLU A 303 42.44 -38.85 4.65
C GLU A 303 42.58 -39.63 3.34
N TRP A 304 41.94 -39.17 2.27
CA TRP A 304 42.06 -39.76 0.94
C TRP A 304 43.46 -39.58 0.34
N GLU A 305 44.04 -38.38 0.45
CA GLU A 305 45.38 -38.08 -0.06
C GLU A 305 46.45 -38.83 0.73
N LYS A 306 46.31 -38.93 2.05
CA LYS A 306 47.17 -39.79 2.89
C LYS A 306 47.14 -41.23 2.40
N ARG A 307 45.95 -41.77 2.17
CA ARG A 307 45.78 -43.16 1.71
C ARG A 307 46.38 -43.39 0.32
N GLN A 308 46.24 -42.45 -0.61
CA GLN A 308 46.87 -42.54 -1.93
C GLN A 308 48.40 -42.57 -1.82
N LEU A 309 49.00 -41.70 -0.98
CA LEU A 309 50.43 -41.71 -0.74
C LEU A 309 50.88 -43.03 -0.09
N PHE A 310 50.11 -43.57 0.86
CA PHE A 310 50.40 -44.89 1.44
C PHE A 310 50.30 -46.04 0.44
N VAL A 311 49.35 -46.01 -0.51
CA VAL A 311 49.27 -47.00 -1.60
C VAL A 311 50.52 -46.94 -2.47
N GLN A 312 51.01 -45.74 -2.80
CA GLN A 312 52.26 -45.58 -3.57
C GLN A 312 53.47 -46.11 -2.80
N VAL A 313 53.57 -45.81 -1.51
CA VAL A 313 54.62 -46.36 -0.62
C VAL A 313 54.52 -47.89 -0.53
N ARG A 314 53.30 -48.46 -0.48
CA ARG A 314 53.10 -49.92 -0.45
C ARG A 314 53.48 -50.58 -1.78
N ARG A 315 53.19 -49.93 -2.91
CA ARG A 315 53.67 -50.38 -4.23
C ARG A 315 55.19 -50.41 -4.29
N LEU A 316 55.86 -49.40 -3.72
CA LEU A 316 57.33 -49.40 -3.60
C LEU A 316 57.84 -50.51 -2.68
N GLN A 317 57.18 -50.77 -1.56
CA GLN A 317 57.50 -51.89 -0.68
C GLN A 317 57.38 -53.24 -1.41
N ASN A 318 56.34 -53.42 -2.23
CA ASN A 318 56.14 -54.64 -3.01
C ASN A 318 57.20 -54.80 -4.10
N LEU A 319 57.54 -53.72 -4.83
CA LEU A 319 58.59 -53.72 -5.84
C LEU A 319 59.98 -54.04 -5.24
N TYR A 320 60.26 -53.46 -4.07
CA TYR A 320 61.45 -53.77 -3.30
C TYR A 320 61.48 -55.25 -2.86
N ALA A 321 60.36 -55.79 -2.37
CA ALA A 321 60.27 -57.20 -1.99
C ALA A 321 60.51 -58.13 -3.19
N THR A 322 59.91 -57.86 -4.35
CA THR A 322 60.14 -58.64 -5.58
C THR A 322 61.59 -58.57 -6.06
N LYS A 323 62.24 -57.39 -5.98
CA LYS A 323 63.67 -57.28 -6.31
C LYS A 323 64.56 -58.03 -5.32
N LYS A 324 64.24 -57.97 -4.03
CA LYS A 324 64.94 -58.71 -3.00
C LYS A 324 64.83 -60.22 -3.24
N GLU A 325 63.66 -60.69 -3.67
CA GLU A 325 63.41 -62.08 -4.07
C GLU A 325 64.14 -62.51 -5.34
N GLU A 326 64.16 -61.66 -6.38
CA GLU A 326 64.94 -61.91 -7.59
C GLU A 326 66.44 -61.97 -7.28
N ALA A 327 66.94 -61.13 -6.36
CA ALA A 327 68.31 -61.18 -5.89
C ALA A 327 68.62 -62.47 -5.10
N THR A 328 67.70 -62.98 -4.28
CA THR A 328 67.87 -64.29 -3.60
C THR A 328 67.75 -65.49 -4.55
N LEU A 329 66.96 -65.39 -5.62
CA LEU A 329 66.83 -66.45 -6.63
C LEU A 329 68.00 -66.49 -7.62
N ASN A 330 68.61 -65.34 -7.95
CA ASN A 330 69.72 -65.23 -8.89
C ASN A 330 71.12 -65.38 -8.25
N GLY A 331 71.21 -65.49 -6.92
CA GLY A 331 72.47 -65.79 -6.23
C GLY A 331 72.97 -67.20 -6.55
N ALA A 332 74.30 -67.41 -6.59
CA ALA A 332 74.95 -68.67 -7.01
C ALA A 332 74.61 -69.92 -6.14
N GLU A 333 73.80 -69.78 -5.09
CA GLU A 333 73.22 -70.85 -4.25
C GLU A 333 71.70 -71.04 -4.50
N GLY A 334 71.20 -70.59 -5.66
CA GLY A 334 69.78 -70.43 -6.00
C GLY A 334 68.95 -71.70 -6.20
N ASN A 335 69.49 -72.90 -5.94
CA ASN A 335 68.76 -74.18 -6.03
C ASN A 335 68.75 -74.98 -4.72
N SER A 336 68.90 -74.31 -3.57
CA SER A 336 68.60 -74.91 -2.26
C SER A 336 67.08 -74.95 -2.05
N LEU A 337 66.56 -76.14 -1.71
CA LEU A 337 65.14 -76.39 -1.43
C LEU A 337 64.62 -75.49 -0.28
N GLU A 338 65.49 -75.07 0.64
CA GLU A 338 65.16 -74.18 1.76
C GLU A 338 64.92 -72.73 1.32
N ASN A 339 65.72 -72.21 0.38
CA ASN A 339 65.53 -70.86 -0.16
C ASN A 339 64.22 -70.77 -0.95
N LEU A 340 63.88 -71.82 -1.69
CA LEU A 340 62.59 -71.92 -2.38
C LEU A 340 61.43 -72.02 -1.38
N GLN A 341 61.58 -72.78 -0.29
CA GLN A 341 60.56 -72.84 0.77
C GLN A 341 60.36 -71.48 1.45
N LEU A 342 61.43 -70.74 1.73
CA LEU A 342 61.36 -69.40 2.34
C LEU A 342 60.65 -68.40 1.41
N VAL A 343 60.99 -68.38 0.12
CA VAL A 343 60.31 -67.52 -0.88
C VAL A 343 58.85 -67.93 -1.03
N LEU A 344 58.54 -69.22 -1.00
CA LEU A 344 57.16 -69.72 -1.10
C LEU A 344 56.35 -69.38 0.16
N GLN A 345 56.97 -69.42 1.35
CA GLN A 345 56.37 -68.98 2.59
C GLN A 345 56.10 -67.47 2.59
N GLN A 346 57.07 -66.65 2.19
CA GLN A 346 56.88 -65.20 2.01
C GLN A 346 55.81 -64.87 0.95
N LYS A 347 55.65 -65.70 -0.08
CA LYS A 347 54.55 -65.58 -1.06
C LYS A 347 53.20 -65.97 -0.47
N ARG A 348 53.14 -66.98 0.40
CA ARG A 348 51.91 -67.36 1.11
C ARG A 348 51.49 -66.28 2.09
N GLU A 349 52.42 -65.76 2.89
CA GLU A 349 52.17 -64.68 3.84
C GLU A 349 51.69 -63.41 3.14
N ARG A 350 52.34 -62.99 2.04
CA ARG A 350 51.86 -61.84 1.25
C ARG A 350 50.48 -62.07 0.62
N ARG A 351 50.20 -63.27 0.12
CA ARG A 351 48.86 -63.60 -0.40
C ARG A 351 47.81 -63.59 0.70
N GLN A 352 48.16 -64.01 1.91
CA GLN A 352 47.31 -63.96 3.08
C GLN A 352 47.02 -62.50 3.45
N GLU A 353 48.05 -61.65 3.53
CA GLU A 353 47.91 -60.21 3.82
C GLU A 353 47.07 -59.49 2.75
N MET A 354 47.31 -59.76 1.46
CA MET A 354 46.48 -59.21 0.37
C MET A 354 45.03 -59.67 0.46
N LYS A 355 44.81 -60.95 0.80
CA LYS A 355 43.46 -61.48 0.99
C LYS A 355 42.76 -60.82 2.18
N GLU A 356 43.46 -60.60 3.28
CA GLU A 356 42.92 -59.92 4.46
C GLU A 356 42.60 -58.45 4.18
N THR A 357 43.42 -57.73 3.41
CA THR A 357 43.10 -56.34 3.00
C THR A 357 41.92 -56.28 2.05
N LEU A 358 41.84 -57.19 1.07
CA LEU A 358 40.70 -57.28 0.14
C LEU A 358 39.40 -57.67 0.85
N ASP A 359 39.45 -58.61 1.81
CA ASP A 359 38.29 -58.98 2.62
C ASP A 359 37.88 -57.84 3.57
N GLY A 360 38.85 -57.04 4.03
CA GLY A 360 38.59 -55.77 4.73
C GLY A 360 37.84 -54.76 3.89
N TYR A 361 38.28 -54.51 2.64
CA TYR A 361 37.59 -53.61 1.72
C TYR A 361 36.19 -54.13 1.33
N ARG A 362 36.03 -55.45 1.14
CA ARG A 362 34.72 -56.08 0.89
C ARG A 362 33.76 -55.91 2.07
N LYS A 363 34.24 -56.04 3.31
CA LYS A 363 33.44 -55.78 4.52
C LYS A 363 33.04 -54.31 4.64
N GLN A 364 33.93 -53.38 4.29
CA GLN A 364 33.63 -51.94 4.29
C GLN A 364 32.62 -51.56 3.19
N LEU A 365 32.71 -52.18 2.01
CA LEU A 365 31.74 -52.06 0.91
C LEU A 365 30.36 -52.64 1.28
N GLY A 366 30.34 -53.77 2.01
CA GLY A 366 29.11 -54.43 2.44
C GLY A 366 28.42 -53.80 3.67
N GLY A 367 29.12 -52.94 4.42
CA GLY A 367 28.65 -52.40 5.69
C GLY A 367 27.87 -51.08 5.63
N SER A 368 27.86 -50.35 4.50
CA SER A 368 27.13 -49.08 4.37
C SER A 368 26.71 -48.81 2.94
N SER A 369 25.42 -48.96 2.64
CA SER A 369 24.82 -48.75 1.32
C SER A 369 24.55 -47.27 0.97
N LEU A 370 24.97 -46.32 1.81
CA LEU A 370 24.53 -44.93 1.70
C LEU A 370 25.54 -43.97 1.05
N ASP A 371 26.75 -44.41 0.71
CA ASP A 371 27.82 -43.51 0.24
C ASP A 371 28.40 -43.99 -1.11
N PHE A 372 27.65 -43.74 -2.19
CA PHE A 372 27.89 -44.29 -3.52
C PHE A 372 29.26 -43.91 -4.11
N GLN A 373 29.76 -42.69 -3.81
CA GLN A 373 31.10 -42.26 -4.21
C GLN A 373 32.21 -43.02 -3.48
N LYS A 374 32.05 -43.31 -2.18
CA LYS A 374 32.99 -44.18 -1.45
C LYS A 374 33.00 -45.58 -2.01
N SER A 375 31.83 -46.12 -2.38
CA SER A 375 31.71 -47.46 -2.95
C SER A 375 32.33 -47.58 -4.35
N ILE A 376 32.22 -46.55 -5.19
CA ILE A 376 32.90 -46.49 -6.49
C ILE A 376 34.42 -46.47 -6.30
N HIS A 377 34.92 -45.59 -5.42
CA HIS A 377 36.37 -45.53 -5.15
C HIS A 377 36.92 -46.82 -4.55
N LEU A 378 36.23 -47.47 -3.61
CA LEU A 378 36.65 -48.76 -3.06
C LEU A 378 36.68 -49.88 -4.12
N ARG A 379 35.84 -49.77 -5.17
CA ARG A 379 35.84 -50.71 -6.30
C ARG A 379 37.02 -50.46 -7.23
N GLU A 380 37.27 -49.20 -7.60
CA GLU A 380 38.48 -48.80 -8.33
C GLU A 380 39.76 -49.24 -7.59
N TRP A 381 39.72 -49.29 -6.25
CA TRP A 381 40.84 -49.74 -5.42
C TRP A 381 41.05 -51.26 -5.45
N MET A 382 39.98 -52.06 -5.49
CA MET A 382 40.10 -53.51 -5.72
C MET A 382 40.67 -53.82 -7.12
N ASP A 383 40.43 -52.95 -8.09
CA ASP A 383 40.92 -53.13 -9.46
C ASP A 383 42.38 -52.66 -9.63
N MET A 384 42.93 -51.91 -8.67
CA MET A 384 44.30 -51.36 -8.67
C MET A 384 45.31 -52.10 -7.78
N GLU A 385 44.83 -53.02 -6.93
CA GLU A 385 45.61 -54.04 -6.19
C GLU A 385 45.71 -55.32 -7.01
#